data_AF-A0A836BF43-F1
#
_entry.id   AF-A0A836BF43-F1
#
_cell.length_a   1.000
_cell.length_b   1.000
_cell.length_c   1.000
_cell.angle_alpha   90.00
_cell.angle_beta   90.00
_cell.angle_gamma   90.00
#
_symmetry.space_group_name_H-M   'P 1'
#
loop_
_entity.id
_entity.type
_entity.pdbx_description
1 polymer ?
#
loop_
_entity_poly.entity_id
_entity_poly.type
_entity_poly.pdbx_seq_one_letter_code
_entity_poly.pdbx_strand_id
1 'polypeptide(L)'
;MAIINIVSTNDLKRMVSRKQISVFSIILGASLLVLTFAPLPAFAAEEASGSDLGKPMLAIAAAIAIAGGLIGTGSAQQGIGAAGMGIIAEKPEKFGQVLFFFVIPETLWIIGFVLGIILMLDIL
;
A
#
# COMPACT_ATOMS: atom_id res chain seq x y z
N MET A 1 14.90 17.86 46.73
CA MET A 1 13.54 17.96 46.14
C MET A 1 13.60 18.75 44.82
N ALA A 2 14.30 18.24 43.81
CA ALA A 2 14.41 18.86 42.46
C ALA A 2 14.98 17.89 41.39
N ILE A 3 14.72 16.58 41.48
CA ILE A 3 15.12 15.59 40.44
C ILE A 3 13.86 14.82 39.96
N ILE A 4 12.73 15.51 39.82
CA ILE A 4 11.48 14.96 39.25
C ILE A 4 11.13 15.67 37.92
N ASN A 5 11.98 16.58 37.44
CA ASN A 5 11.69 17.42 36.28
C ASN A 5 12.54 17.09 35.02
N ILE A 6 13.07 15.86 34.94
CA ILE A 6 13.82 15.35 33.76
C ILE A 6 13.01 14.30 32.96
N VAL A 7 11.79 13.95 33.38
CA VAL A 7 10.79 13.42 32.42
C VAL A 7 10.34 14.60 31.58
N SER A 8 11.18 14.86 30.57
CA SER A 8 11.05 15.89 29.58
C SER A 8 9.68 15.83 28.92
N THR A 9 9.11 17.00 28.67
CA THR A 9 7.99 17.25 27.75
C THR A 9 8.11 16.54 26.38
N ASN A 10 9.24 15.90 26.06
CA ASN A 10 9.42 15.00 24.93
C ASN A 10 8.61 13.71 24.96
N ASP A 11 8.16 13.21 26.12
CA ASP A 11 7.25 12.04 26.16
C ASP A 11 5.82 12.39 25.71
N LEU A 12 5.39 13.65 25.87
CA LEU A 12 4.12 14.16 25.31
C LEU A 12 4.17 14.30 23.77
N LYS A 13 5.36 14.49 23.21
CA LYS A 13 5.61 14.51 21.75
C LYS A 13 5.70 13.11 21.15
N ARG A 14 5.88 12.06 21.99
CA ARG A 14 5.96 10.65 21.58
C ARG A 14 4.61 10.01 21.26
N MET A 15 3.50 10.65 21.62
CA MET A 15 2.15 10.27 21.20
C MET A 15 1.59 11.34 20.25
N VAL A 16 2.20 11.47 19.08
CA VAL A 16 1.71 12.18 17.87
C VAL A 16 0.30 11.68 17.54
N SER A 17 -0.65 12.23 18.29
CA SER A 17 -2.09 11.95 18.36
C SER A 17 -2.56 10.95 17.31
N ARG A 18 -3.06 9.77 17.73
CA ARG A 18 -3.72 8.78 16.85
C ARG A 18 -4.68 9.44 15.84
N LYS A 19 -5.24 10.60 16.20
CA LYS A 19 -6.08 11.45 15.36
C LYS A 19 -5.32 12.12 14.21
N GLN A 20 -4.08 12.58 14.37
CA GLN A 20 -3.28 13.13 13.27
C GLN A 20 -2.82 12.07 12.27
N ILE A 21 -2.49 10.84 12.71
CA ILE A 21 -2.17 9.71 11.81
C ILE A 21 -3.43 9.28 11.04
N SER A 22 -4.59 9.23 11.72
CA SER A 22 -5.88 8.94 11.10
C SER A 22 -6.35 10.06 10.15
N VAL A 23 -6.13 11.33 10.50
CA VAL A 23 -6.44 12.47 9.61
C VAL A 23 -5.50 12.49 8.41
N PHE A 24 -4.23 12.14 8.58
CA PHE A 24 -3.29 12.02 7.48
C PHE A 24 -3.67 10.91 6.50
N SER A 25 -4.12 9.73 6.97
CA SER A 25 -4.60 8.67 6.09
C SER A 25 -5.91 9.04 5.38
N ILE A 26 -6.81 9.77 6.05
CA ILE A 26 -8.05 10.29 5.43
C ILE A 26 -7.73 11.34 4.38
N ILE A 27 -6.82 12.28 4.64
CA ILE A 27 -6.41 13.31 3.67
C ILE A 27 -5.69 12.68 2.48
N LEU A 28 -4.79 11.72 2.72
CA LEU A 28 -4.11 10.98 1.65
C LEU A 28 -5.11 10.17 0.83
N GLY A 29 -6.05 9.48 1.47
CA GLY A 29 -7.11 8.72 0.81
C GLY A 29 -8.06 9.61 0.00
N ALA A 30 -8.45 10.77 0.54
CA ALA A 30 -9.26 11.76 -0.16
C ALA A 30 -8.50 12.38 -1.34
N SER A 31 -7.19 12.65 -1.19
CA SER A 31 -6.34 13.15 -2.26
C SER A 31 -6.16 12.12 -3.38
N LEU A 32 -6.02 10.84 -3.04
CA LEU A 32 -6.00 9.73 -3.99
C LEU A 32 -7.33 9.62 -4.74
N LEU A 33 -8.46 9.74 -4.03
CA LEU A 33 -9.79 9.76 -4.63
C LEU A 33 -9.97 10.92 -5.63
N VAL A 34 -9.52 12.13 -5.26
CA VAL A 34 -9.54 13.28 -6.15
C VAL A 34 -8.62 13.07 -7.36
N LEU A 35 -7.42 12.50 -7.18
CA LEU A 35 -6.51 12.16 -8.27
C LEU A 35 -7.08 11.11 -9.23
N THR A 36 -7.89 10.17 -8.74
CA THR A 36 -8.55 9.16 -9.59
C THR A 36 -9.75 9.69 -10.37
N PHE A 37 -10.44 10.73 -9.87
CA PHE A 37 -11.66 11.28 -10.48
C PHE A 37 -11.44 12.58 -11.25
N ALA A 38 -10.32 13.27 -11.02
CA ALA A 38 -9.93 14.43 -11.82
C ALA A 38 -9.48 13.95 -13.20
N PRO A 39 -10.04 14.46 -14.30
CA PRO A 39 -9.56 14.13 -15.64
C PRO A 39 -8.12 14.65 -15.77
N LEU A 40 -7.16 13.72 -15.80
CA LEU A 40 -5.79 14.02 -16.18
C LEU A 40 -5.80 14.45 -17.65
N PRO A 41 -5.13 15.56 -18.04
CA PRO A 41 -5.11 16.03 -19.44
C PRO A 41 -4.50 15.01 -20.41
N ALA A 42 -3.85 13.94 -19.92
CA ALA A 42 -3.41 12.80 -20.71
C ALA A 42 -4.55 12.02 -21.39
N PHE A 43 -5.79 12.09 -20.87
CA PHE A 43 -6.99 11.48 -21.46
C PHE A 43 -7.83 12.46 -22.29
N ALA A 44 -7.47 13.75 -22.29
CA ALA A 44 -8.20 14.79 -23.05
C ALA A 44 -7.74 14.91 -24.51
N ALA A 45 -6.72 14.13 -24.92
CA ALA A 45 -6.13 14.16 -26.26
C ALA A 45 -6.50 12.95 -27.13
N GLU A 46 -7.39 12.06 -26.70
CA GLU A 46 -7.85 10.95 -27.55
C GLU A 46 -9.14 11.36 -28.28
N GLU A 47 -8.99 11.71 -29.56
CA GLU A 47 -10.10 11.90 -30.49
C GLU A 47 -10.89 10.59 -30.61
N ALA A 48 -12.18 10.66 -30.29
CA ALA A 48 -13.09 9.52 -30.37
C ALA A 48 -13.22 9.03 -31.82
N SER A 49 -12.52 7.95 -32.18
CA SER A 49 -12.81 7.18 -33.39
C SER A 49 -13.12 5.72 -33.07
N GLY A 50 -14.41 5.40 -32.99
CA GLY A 50 -14.95 4.05 -33.15
C GLY A 50 -14.87 3.10 -31.95
N SER A 51 -16.02 2.73 -31.38
CA SER A 51 -16.22 1.57 -30.46
C SER A 51 -15.12 1.29 -29.40
N ASP A 52 -14.44 2.32 -28.89
CA ASP A 52 -13.24 2.21 -28.05
C ASP A 52 -13.55 2.00 -26.55
N LEU A 53 -14.64 1.27 -26.24
CA LEU A 53 -15.00 0.96 -24.85
C LEU A 53 -14.03 -0.07 -24.21
N GLY A 54 -13.16 -0.68 -25.02
CA GLY A 54 -12.16 -1.67 -24.59
C GLY A 54 -11.07 -1.05 -23.71
N LYS A 55 -10.34 -0.04 -24.20
CA LYS A 55 -9.21 0.57 -23.46
C LYS A 55 -9.57 1.08 -22.06
N PRO A 56 -10.65 1.87 -21.83
CA PRO A 56 -10.99 2.34 -20.49
C PRO A 56 -11.43 1.18 -19.57
N MET A 57 -12.11 0.17 -20.11
CA MET A 57 -12.50 -1.02 -19.34
C MET A 57 -11.28 -1.86 -18.95
N LEU A 58 -10.32 -2.04 -19.86
CA LEU A 58 -9.06 -2.72 -19.61
C LEU A 58 -8.22 -2.01 -18.56
N ALA A 59 -8.19 -0.67 -18.58
CA ALA A 59 -7.51 0.12 -17.55
C ALA A 59 -8.13 -0.07 -16.15
N ILE A 60 -9.46 -0.12 -16.06
CA ILE A 60 -10.16 -0.40 -14.79
C ILE A 60 -9.87 -1.84 -14.32
N ALA A 61 -9.93 -2.82 -15.24
CA ALA A 61 -9.63 -4.21 -14.93
C ALA A 61 -8.17 -4.38 -14.45
N ALA A 62 -7.22 -3.71 -15.09
CA ALA A 62 -5.81 -3.69 -14.68
C ALA A 62 -5.64 -3.09 -13.28
N ALA A 63 -6.30 -1.96 -12.99
CA ALA A 63 -6.25 -1.34 -11.67
C ALA A 63 -6.79 -2.27 -10.57
N ILE A 64 -7.90 -2.98 -10.82
CA ILE A 64 -8.47 -3.94 -9.86
C ILE A 64 -7.52 -5.12 -9.64
N ALA A 65 -6.92 -5.66 -10.70
CA ALA A 65 -5.98 -6.77 -10.60
C ALA A 65 -4.75 -6.41 -9.73
N ILE A 66 -4.17 -5.24 -9.96
CA ILE A 66 -3.03 -4.73 -9.19
C ILE A 66 -3.44 -4.47 -7.73
N ALA A 67 -4.56 -3.77 -7.52
CA ALA A 67 -5.05 -3.42 -6.20
C ALA A 67 -5.36 -4.66 -5.35
N GLY A 68 -6.00 -5.68 -5.93
CA GLY A 68 -6.29 -6.95 -5.25
C GLY A 68 -5.01 -7.66 -4.77
N GLY A 69 -3.99 -7.71 -5.62
CA GLY A 69 -2.69 -8.28 -5.26
C GLY A 69 -1.98 -7.52 -4.13
N LEU A 70 -1.99 -6.19 -4.18
CA LEU A 70 -1.37 -5.34 -3.15
C LEU A 70 -2.11 -5.44 -1.81
N ILE A 71 -3.45 -5.42 -1.81
CA ILE A 71 -4.25 -5.53 -0.59
C ILE A 71 -4.02 -6.89 0.07
N GLY A 72 -4.07 -7.98 -0.70
CA GLY A 72 -3.83 -9.33 -0.17
C GLY A 72 -2.44 -9.49 0.45
N THR A 73 -1.42 -8.95 -0.22
CA THR A 73 -0.03 -8.98 0.26
C THR A 73 0.13 -8.15 1.55
N GLY A 74 -0.42 -6.94 1.57
CA GLY A 74 -0.38 -6.07 2.75
C GLY A 74 -1.06 -6.71 3.97
N SER A 75 -2.22 -7.34 3.79
CA SER A 75 -2.92 -8.05 4.87
C SER A 75 -2.12 -9.23 5.43
N ALA A 76 -1.45 -10.00 4.57
CA ALA A 76 -0.59 -11.09 5.02
C ALA A 76 0.64 -10.58 5.79
N GLN A 77 1.28 -9.53 5.28
CA GLN A 77 2.51 -8.96 5.86
C GLN A 77 2.28 -8.28 7.22
N GLN A 78 1.10 -7.71 7.47
CA GLN A 78 0.76 -7.13 8.77
C GLN A 78 0.94 -8.13 9.93
N GLY A 79 0.48 -9.37 9.74
CA GLY A 79 0.62 -10.44 10.75
C GLY A 79 2.06 -10.97 10.85
N ILE A 80 2.71 -11.19 9.70
CA ILE A 80 4.09 -11.68 9.64
C ILE A 80 5.05 -10.72 10.33
N GLY A 81 4.89 -9.40 10.13
CA GLY A 81 5.73 -8.40 10.79
C GLY A 81 5.55 -8.35 12.30
N ALA A 82 4.31 -8.37 12.78
CA ALA A 82 4.03 -8.36 14.21
C ALA A 82 4.61 -9.59 14.93
N ALA A 83 4.38 -10.79 14.39
CA ALA A 83 4.91 -12.03 14.95
C ALA A 83 6.44 -12.14 14.79
N GLY A 84 6.95 -11.72 13.64
CA GLY A 84 8.37 -11.78 13.29
C GLY A 84 9.24 -10.93 14.22
N MET A 85 8.80 -9.71 14.57
CA MET A 85 9.51 -8.86 15.52
C MET A 85 9.56 -9.47 16.93
N GLY A 86 8.51 -10.17 17.35
CA GLY A 86 8.51 -10.92 18.61
C GLY A 86 9.56 -12.03 18.62
N ILE A 87 9.65 -12.81 17.53
CA ILE A 87 10.68 -13.85 17.38
C ILE A 87 12.09 -13.26 17.39
N ILE A 88 12.31 -12.16 16.67
CA ILE A 88 13.62 -11.51 16.59
C ILE A 88 14.04 -10.93 17.95
N ALA A 89 13.08 -10.43 18.75
CA ALA A 89 13.35 -9.92 20.08
C ALA A 89 13.84 -11.01 21.07
N GLU A 90 13.31 -12.23 20.96
CA GLU A 90 13.76 -13.36 21.78
C GLU A 90 14.97 -14.11 21.20
N LYS A 91 15.03 -14.24 19.87
CA LYS A 91 15.99 -15.07 19.13
C LYS A 91 16.44 -14.35 17.86
N PRO A 92 17.41 -13.43 17.95
CA PRO A 92 17.87 -12.63 16.80
C PRO A 92 18.49 -13.49 15.70
N GLU A 93 19.01 -14.67 16.02
CA GLU A 93 19.57 -15.62 15.06
C GLU A 93 18.51 -16.17 14.08
N LYS A 94 17.22 -16.05 14.43
CA LYS A 94 16.09 -16.46 13.60
C LYS A 94 15.62 -15.38 12.61
N PHE A 95 16.33 -14.26 12.51
CA PHE A 95 16.02 -13.19 11.55
C PHE A 95 15.85 -13.70 10.11
N GLY A 96 16.74 -14.58 9.64
CA GLY A 96 16.64 -15.16 8.29
C GLY A 96 15.37 -15.99 8.07
N GLN A 97 14.89 -16.69 9.09
CA GLN A 97 13.63 -17.44 9.03
C GLN A 97 12.42 -16.50 8.98
N VAL A 98 12.45 -15.39 9.71
CA VAL A 98 11.40 -14.36 9.65
C VAL A 98 11.36 -13.70 8.27
N LEU A 99 12.52 -13.38 7.69
CA LEU A 99 12.59 -12.86 6.31
C LEU A 99 12.01 -13.84 5.28
N PHE A 100 12.24 -15.14 5.46
CA PHE A 100 11.66 -16.15 4.55
C PHE A 100 10.12 -16.11 4.55
N PHE A 101 9.50 -15.91 5.72
CA PHE A 101 8.04 -15.74 5.80
C PHE A 101 7.55 -14.47 5.11
N PHE A 102 8.36 -13.40 5.05
CA PHE A 102 8.02 -12.18 4.31
C PHE A 102 8.03 -12.37 2.80
N VAL A 103 8.82 -13.30 2.26
CA VAL A 103 8.91 -13.56 0.81
C VAL A 103 7.68 -14.31 0.28
N ILE A 104 7.04 -15.15 1.11
CA ILE A 104 5.85 -15.92 0.70
C ILE A 104 4.72 -15.04 0.13
N PRO A 105 4.27 -13.96 0.81
CA PRO A 105 3.22 -13.11 0.27
C PRO A 105 3.66 -12.25 -0.93
N GLU A 106 4.96 -12.05 -1.16
CA GLU A 106 5.45 -11.23 -2.29
C GLU A 106 5.04 -11.79 -3.64
N THR A 107 4.84 -13.11 -3.75
CA THR A 107 4.38 -13.71 -5.02
C THR A 107 2.97 -13.25 -5.40
N LEU A 108 2.15 -12.87 -4.43
CA LEU A 108 0.72 -12.59 -4.62
C LEU A 108 0.51 -11.25 -5.34
N TRP A 109 1.18 -10.18 -4.93
CA TRP A 109 1.09 -8.91 -5.65
C TRP A 109 1.78 -8.95 -7.02
N ILE A 110 2.86 -9.73 -7.18
CA ILE A 110 3.53 -9.89 -8.48
C ILE A 110 2.56 -10.45 -9.52
N ILE A 111 1.73 -11.44 -9.16
CA ILE A 111 0.72 -12.00 -10.07
C ILE A 111 -0.30 -10.93 -10.48
N GLY A 112 -0.81 -10.15 -9.52
CA GLY A 112 -1.74 -9.04 -9.81
C GLY A 112 -1.10 -7.95 -10.66
N PHE A 113 0.18 -7.66 -10.42
CA PHE A 113 0.96 -6.67 -11.17
C PHE A 113 1.19 -7.09 -12.61
N VAL A 114 1.70 -8.31 -12.83
CA VAL A 114 1.94 -8.85 -14.17
C VAL A 114 0.64 -8.95 -14.95
N LEU A 115 -0.44 -9.42 -14.32
CA LEU A 115 -1.76 -9.47 -14.98
C LEU A 115 -2.26 -8.07 -15.38
N GLY A 116 -2.10 -7.06 -14.50
CA GLY A 116 -2.47 -5.69 -14.83
C GLY A 116 -1.69 -5.13 -16.02
N ILE A 117 -0.39 -5.42 -16.11
CA ILE A 117 0.45 -5.03 -17.25
C ILE A 117 0.02 -5.74 -18.54
N ILE A 118 -0.29 -7.05 -18.48
CA ILE A 118 -0.77 -7.81 -19.65
C ILE A 118 -2.06 -7.18 -20.20
N LEU A 119 -2.99 -6.79 -19.31
CA LEU A 119 -4.24 -6.13 -19.69
C LEU A 119 -4.01 -4.73 -20.28
N MET A 120 -3.03 -3.97 -19.77
CA MET A 120 -2.69 -2.66 -20.33
C MET A 120 -1.98 -2.73 -21.68
N LEU A 121 -1.20 -3.79 -21.91
CA LEU A 121 -0.48 -4.00 -23.18
C LEU A 121 -1.36 -4.65 -24.25
N ASP A 122 -2.62 -4.97 -23.94
CA ASP A 122 -3.58 -5.61 -24.85
C ASP A 122 -3.00 -6.88 -25.50
N ILE A 123 -2.25 -7.65 -24.71
CA ILE A 123 -1.56 -8.87 -25.16
C ILE A 123 -2.51 -10.08 -25.22
N LEU A 124 -3.69 -9.99 -24.60
CA LEU A 124 -4.60 -11.10 -24.37
C LEU A 124 -5.80 -11.13 -25.33
#